data_AF-C6HEA1-F1
#
_entry.id   AF-C6HEA1-F1
#
_cell.length_a   1.000
_cell.length_b   1.000
_cell.length_c   1.000
_cell.angle_alpha   90.00
_cell.angle_beta   90.00
_cell.angle_gamma   90.00
#
_symmetry.space_group_name_H-M   'P 1'
#
loop_
_entity.id
_entity.type
_entity.pdbx_description
1 polymer ?
#
loop_
_entity_poly.entity_id
_entity_poly.type
_entity_poly.pdbx_seq_one_letter_code
_entity_poly.pdbx_strand_id
1 'polypeptide(L)'
;MTPRLPVILSSSKDWDLWYKLILSLAKDYNVLEFIDDQSPEHIRSNMTDILETVEPRELEMALSENDLIDVKKLLIALKKRLCPSIAERQYEARLRYENLRKPPKGGLNKWLDEWMLIEHKIRRAGIEGNFDLWQDFFHANRSIDNALRRLADDSVFARLEVFSGFLVTEF
;
A
#
# COMPACT_ATOMS: atom_id res chain seq x y z
N MET A 1 19.87 18.25 -6.38
CA MET A 1 18.92 18.08 -5.27
C MET A 1 18.44 16.65 -5.30
N THR A 2 18.94 15.79 -4.41
CA THR A 2 18.45 14.42 -4.26
C THR A 2 17.03 14.47 -3.70
N PRO A 3 16.02 13.84 -4.35
CA PRO A 3 14.68 13.81 -3.80
C PRO A 3 14.72 12.95 -2.52
N ARG A 4 14.34 13.54 -1.38
CA ARG A 4 14.18 12.79 -0.12
C ARG A 4 13.18 11.67 -0.36
N LEU A 5 13.64 10.42 -0.23
CA LEU A 5 12.81 9.24 -0.44
C LEU A 5 11.71 9.21 0.64
N PRO A 6 10.42 9.31 0.29
CA PRO A 6 9.35 9.60 1.26
C PRO A 6 8.90 8.39 2.09
N VAL A 7 9.48 7.21 1.88
CA VAL A 7 9.04 5.96 2.51
C VAL A 7 10.21 5.32 3.26
N ILE A 8 10.09 5.26 4.58
CA ILE A 8 11.03 4.56 5.46
C ILE A 8 10.38 3.24 5.89
N LEU A 9 11.08 2.13 5.66
CA LEU A 9 10.66 0.81 6.13
C LEU A 9 10.95 0.68 7.62
N SER A 10 9.95 0.94 8.45
CA SER A 10 10.01 0.81 9.92
C SER A 10 9.18 -0.35 10.44
N SER A 11 8.19 -0.79 9.67
CA SER A 11 7.25 -1.82 10.07
C SER A 11 6.64 -2.54 8.87
N SER A 12 5.90 -3.62 9.16
CA SER A 12 5.15 -4.35 8.13
C SER A 12 4.11 -3.49 7.41
N LYS A 13 3.64 -2.39 8.02
CA LYS A 13 2.68 -1.46 7.39
C LYS A 13 3.30 -0.68 6.22
N ASP A 14 4.60 -0.42 6.28
CA ASP A 14 5.32 0.34 5.26
C ASP A 14 5.72 -0.55 4.08
N TRP A 15 5.71 -1.87 4.28
CA TRP A 15 6.19 -2.88 3.34
C TRP A 15 5.65 -2.70 1.92
N ASP A 16 4.34 -2.47 1.77
CA ASP A 16 3.73 -2.39 0.44
C ASP A 16 4.16 -1.16 -0.35
N LEU A 17 4.32 -0.01 0.31
CA LEU A 17 4.78 1.23 -0.31
C LEU A 17 6.29 1.17 -0.56
N TRP A 18 7.03 0.66 0.42
CA TRP A 18 8.47 0.51 0.33
C TRP A 18 8.85 -0.50 -0.77
N TYR A 19 8.19 -1.65 -0.85
CA TYR A 19 8.45 -2.65 -1.88
C TYR A 19 8.19 -2.10 -3.29
N LYS A 20 7.14 -1.28 -3.48
CA LYS A 20 6.90 -0.57 -4.74
C LYS A 20 8.01 0.43 -5.07
N LEU A 21 8.49 1.18 -4.07
CA LEU A 21 9.63 2.09 -4.24
C LEU A 21 10.87 1.32 -4.68
N ILE A 22 11.22 0.23 -4.00
CA ILE A 22 12.36 -0.62 -4.36
C ILE A 22 12.20 -1.20 -5.78
N LEU A 23 11.01 -1.64 -6.18
CA LEU A 23 10.76 -2.09 -7.55
C LEU A 23 10.90 -0.97 -8.59
N SER A 24 10.51 0.27 -8.25
CA SER A 24 10.71 1.43 -9.13
C SER A 24 12.19 1.74 -9.27
N LEU A 25 12.92 1.85 -8.16
CA LEU A 25 14.36 2.09 -8.16
C LEU A 25 15.08 1.01 -8.96
N ALA A 26 14.72 -0.27 -8.77
CA ALA A 26 15.31 -1.37 -9.52
C ALA A 26 15.05 -1.28 -11.04
N LYS A 27 13.90 -0.74 -11.46
CA LYS A 27 13.62 -0.47 -12.88
C LYS A 27 14.42 0.72 -13.40
N ASP A 28 14.44 1.81 -12.65
CA ASP A 28 15.10 3.07 -13.03
C ASP A 28 16.62 2.89 -13.15
N TYR A 29 17.20 2.06 -12.29
CA TYR A 29 18.61 1.70 -12.32
C TYR A 29 18.93 0.48 -13.22
N ASN A 30 17.94 -0.04 -13.97
CA ASN A 30 18.07 -1.23 -14.83
C ASN A 30 18.66 -2.47 -14.11
N VAL A 31 18.38 -2.61 -12.81
CA VAL A 31 18.96 -3.62 -11.89
C VAL A 31 18.22 -4.96 -11.96
N LEU A 32 17.09 -5.03 -12.67
CA LEU A 32 16.35 -6.29 -12.84
C LEU A 32 17.17 -7.37 -13.55
N GLU A 33 18.21 -6.99 -14.33
CA GLU A 33 19.16 -7.91 -14.96
C GLU A 33 20.38 -8.25 -14.06
N PHE A 34 20.59 -7.53 -12.95
CA PHE A 34 21.77 -7.67 -12.07
C PHE A 34 21.64 -8.78 -11.02
N ILE A 35 20.70 -9.72 -11.19
CA ILE A 35 20.84 -11.01 -10.53
C ILE A 35 22.06 -11.79 -11.08
N ASP A 36 22.66 -11.32 -12.19
CA ASP A 36 23.79 -11.98 -12.86
C ASP A 36 25.05 -11.12 -13.10
N ASP A 37 25.07 -9.80 -12.83
CA ASP A 37 26.19 -8.94 -13.29
C ASP A 37 27.20 -8.50 -12.19
N GLN A 38 28.48 -8.77 -12.44
CA GLN A 38 29.62 -8.76 -11.51
C GLN A 38 30.33 -7.39 -11.39
N SER A 39 29.62 -6.26 -11.43
CA SER A 39 30.24 -4.91 -11.31
C SER A 39 30.14 -4.30 -9.90
N PRO A 40 31.20 -4.36 -9.07
CA PRO A 40 31.14 -4.01 -7.65
C PRO A 40 30.91 -2.52 -7.35
N GLU A 41 31.32 -1.61 -8.23
CA GLU A 41 31.17 -0.15 -8.04
C GLU A 41 29.70 0.30 -8.18
N HIS A 42 28.96 -0.29 -9.14
CA HIS A 42 27.56 0.06 -9.39
C HIS A 42 26.62 -0.50 -8.31
N ILE A 43 26.95 -1.69 -7.77
CA ILE A 43 26.26 -2.29 -6.62
C ILE A 43 26.37 -1.38 -5.39
N ARG A 44 27.55 -0.79 -5.15
CA ARG A 44 27.84 -0.02 -3.95
C ARG A 44 27.15 1.36 -3.91
N SER A 45 26.96 2.02 -5.05
CA SER A 45 26.21 3.28 -5.11
C SER A 45 24.72 3.05 -4.83
N ASN A 46 24.10 2.06 -5.48
CA ASN A 46 22.68 1.74 -5.33
C ASN A 46 22.35 1.18 -3.93
N MET A 47 23.34 0.61 -3.26
CA MET A 47 23.23 0.10 -1.89
C MET A 47 23.00 1.23 -0.88
N THR A 48 23.64 2.39 -1.05
CA THR A 48 23.44 3.54 -0.14
C THR A 48 21.98 4.01 -0.19
N ASP A 49 21.42 4.14 -1.40
CA ASP A 49 20.04 4.60 -1.61
C ASP A 49 19.01 3.65 -0.98
N ILE A 50 19.20 2.32 -1.08
CA ILE A 50 18.28 1.35 -0.47
C ILE A 50 18.41 1.39 1.05
N LEU A 51 19.63 1.43 1.60
CA LEU A 51 19.86 1.47 3.04
C LEU A 51 19.26 2.73 3.68
N GLU A 52 19.32 3.88 3.00
CA GLU A 52 18.70 5.13 3.47
C GLU A 52 17.16 5.04 3.58
N THR A 53 16.52 4.07 2.93
CA THR A 53 15.06 3.85 3.00
C THR A 53 14.64 2.84 4.06
N VAL A 54 15.57 2.26 4.81
CA VAL A 54 15.28 1.29 5.88
C VAL A 54 15.61 1.92 7.23
N GLU A 55 14.75 1.73 8.22
CA GLU A 55 15.04 2.20 9.58
C GLU A 55 16.31 1.51 10.12
N PRO A 56 17.25 2.23 10.77
CA PRO A 56 18.51 1.66 11.25
C PRO A 56 18.35 0.39 12.09
N ARG A 57 17.30 0.36 12.93
CA ARG A 57 16.97 -0.81 13.76
C ARG A 57 16.64 -2.05 12.93
N GLU A 58 15.90 -1.90 11.83
CA GLU A 58 15.57 -3.03 10.97
C GLU A 58 16.77 -3.49 10.14
N LEU A 59 17.72 -2.59 9.85
CA LEU A 59 19.02 -2.95 9.26
C LEU A 59 19.86 -3.78 10.24
N GLU A 60 20.01 -3.33 11.49
CA GLU A 60 20.73 -4.06 12.54
C GLU A 60 20.14 -5.45 12.76
N MET A 61 18.81 -5.58 12.75
CA MET A 61 18.14 -6.86 12.93
C MET A 61 18.18 -7.76 11.69
N ALA A 62 18.44 -7.21 10.51
CA ALA A 62 18.52 -7.96 9.26
C ALA A 62 19.96 -8.37 8.90
N LEU A 63 20.96 -7.63 9.39
CA LEU A 63 22.38 -7.91 9.18
C LEU A 63 22.92 -8.76 10.35
N SER A 64 23.60 -9.86 10.03
CA SER A 64 24.40 -10.60 11.02
C SER A 64 25.75 -9.90 11.19
N GLU A 65 26.33 -9.93 12.40
CA GLU A 65 27.54 -9.19 12.82
C GLU A 65 28.81 -9.36 11.95
N ASN A 66 28.81 -10.18 10.89
CA ASN A 66 30.02 -10.50 10.11
C ASN A 66 29.82 -10.73 8.60
N ASP A 67 28.65 -10.46 8.03
CA ASP A 67 28.46 -10.63 6.59
C ASP A 67 28.78 -9.32 5.84
N LEU A 68 29.70 -9.39 4.86
CA LEU A 68 29.74 -8.42 3.76
C LEU A 68 28.31 -8.26 3.22
N ILE A 69 27.84 -7.02 3.09
CA ILE A 69 26.43 -6.73 2.79
C ILE A 69 26.08 -7.25 1.39
N ASP A 70 25.61 -8.49 1.34
CA ASP A 70 24.96 -9.09 0.19
C ASP A 70 23.52 -8.54 0.16
N VAL A 71 23.26 -7.62 -0.77
CA VAL A 71 21.97 -6.96 -0.96
C VAL A 71 20.85 -7.99 -1.13
N LYS A 72 21.12 -9.12 -1.79
CA LYS A 72 20.14 -10.21 -1.95
C LYS A 72 19.80 -10.83 -0.60
N LYS A 73 20.80 -11.10 0.25
CA LYS A 73 20.56 -11.59 1.62
C LYS A 73 19.79 -10.58 2.46
N LEU A 74 20.15 -9.29 2.40
CA LEU A 74 19.47 -8.22 3.13
C LEU A 74 18.00 -8.12 2.70
N LEU A 75 17.71 -8.08 1.40
CA LEU A 75 16.34 -8.04 0.88
C LEU A 75 15.53 -9.28 1.28
N ILE A 76 16.17 -10.47 1.29
CA ILE A 76 15.54 -11.70 1.78
C ILE A 76 15.25 -11.60 3.28
N ALA A 77 16.17 -11.09 4.09
CA ALA A 77 16.02 -10.94 5.53
C ALA A 77 14.90 -9.93 5.87
N LEU A 78 14.90 -8.76 5.23
CA LEU A 78 13.84 -7.76 5.36
C LEU A 78 12.49 -8.34 4.93
N LYS A 79 12.44 -9.08 3.81
CA LYS A 79 11.20 -9.77 3.38
C LYS A 79 10.70 -10.77 4.40
N LYS A 80 11.57 -11.59 4.98
CA LYS A 80 11.14 -12.57 5.99
C LYS A 80 10.58 -11.91 7.25
N ARG A 81 11.13 -10.76 7.63
CA ARG A 81 10.77 -10.05 8.86
C ARG A 81 9.56 -9.14 8.71
N LEU A 82 9.49 -8.39 7.61
CA LEU A 82 8.62 -7.23 7.47
C LEU A 82 7.56 -7.42 6.39
N CYS A 83 7.65 -8.43 5.53
CA CYS A 83 6.56 -8.74 4.62
C CYS A 83 5.34 -9.19 5.43
N PRO A 84 4.18 -8.51 5.31
CA PRO A 84 2.97 -8.92 5.98
C PRO A 84 2.60 -10.36 5.60
N SER A 85 2.29 -11.16 6.62
CA SER A 85 1.71 -12.48 6.42
C SER A 85 0.36 -12.40 5.72
N ILE A 86 -0.11 -13.52 5.18
CA ILE A 86 -1.45 -13.61 4.60
C ILE A 86 -2.51 -13.23 5.63
N ALA A 87 -2.39 -13.72 6.86
CA ALA A 87 -3.32 -13.42 7.95
C ALA A 87 -3.37 -11.92 8.29
N GLU A 88 -2.22 -11.25 8.36
CA GLU A 88 -2.16 -9.81 8.61
C GLU A 88 -2.79 -9.00 7.48
N ARG A 89 -2.53 -9.36 6.22
CA ARG A 89 -3.15 -8.70 5.06
C ARG A 89 -4.67 -8.85 5.06
N GLN A 90 -5.16 -10.05 5.37
CA GLN A 90 -6.60 -10.31 5.46
C GLN A 90 -7.23 -9.55 6.62
N TYR A 91 -6.58 -9.53 7.79
CA TYR A 91 -7.04 -8.78 8.95
C TYR A 91 -7.11 -7.27 8.65
N GLU A 92 -6.06 -6.70 8.05
CA GLU A 92 -6.03 -5.28 7.71
C GLU A 92 -7.11 -4.92 6.67
N ALA A 93 -7.27 -5.75 5.63
CA ALA A 93 -8.31 -5.55 4.62
C ALA A 93 -9.71 -5.55 5.25
N ARG A 94 -10.01 -6.53 6.11
CA ARG A 94 -11.29 -6.61 6.86
C ARG A 94 -11.49 -5.41 7.77
N LEU A 95 -10.47 -5.02 8.53
CA LEU A 95 -10.54 -3.89 9.46
C LEU A 95 -10.81 -2.57 8.72
N ARG A 96 -10.12 -2.33 7.60
CA ARG A 96 -10.35 -1.14 6.77
C ARG A 96 -11.76 -1.16 6.18
N TYR A 97 -12.20 -2.30 5.66
CA TYR A 97 -13.53 -2.46 5.12
C TYR A 97 -14.62 -2.14 6.15
N GLU A 98 -14.53 -2.70 7.35
CA GLU A 98 -15.49 -2.44 8.43
C GLU A 98 -15.52 -0.97 8.89
N ASN A 99 -14.38 -0.27 8.79
CA ASN A 99 -14.35 1.16 9.05
C ASN A 99 -15.01 1.99 7.94
N LEU A 100 -14.88 1.57 6.68
CA LEU A 100 -15.47 2.25 5.53
C LEU A 100 -17.00 2.17 5.51
N ARG A 101 -17.56 1.07 6.03
CA ARG A 101 -19.01 0.90 6.22
C ARG A 101 -19.63 1.93 7.16
N LYS A 102 -18.81 2.61 7.96
CA LYS A 102 -19.25 3.69 8.86
C LYS A 102 -19.09 5.04 8.15
N PRO A 103 -20.04 5.98 8.32
CA PRO A 103 -19.92 7.31 7.77
C PRO A 103 -18.68 8.03 8.33
N PRO A 104 -17.95 8.80 7.50
CA PRO A 104 -16.77 9.51 7.95
C PRO A 104 -17.17 10.62 8.91
N LYS A 105 -16.44 10.76 10.01
CA LYS A 105 -16.60 11.91 10.93
C LYS A 105 -16.01 13.22 10.34
N GLY A 106 -15.27 13.11 9.25
CA GLY A 106 -14.62 14.20 8.51
C GLY A 106 -13.75 13.63 7.39
N GLY A 107 -13.31 14.48 6.44
CA GLY A 107 -12.44 14.04 5.34
C GLY A 107 -13.13 13.13 4.33
N LEU A 108 -14.31 13.54 3.84
CA LEU A 108 -15.12 12.79 2.87
C LEU A 108 -14.30 12.32 1.66
N ASN A 109 -13.45 13.18 1.09
CA ASN A 109 -12.60 12.83 -0.04
C ASN A 109 -11.70 11.64 0.27
N LYS A 110 -11.00 11.66 1.41
CA LYS A 110 -10.14 10.56 1.85
C LYS A 110 -10.93 9.26 2.05
N TRP A 111 -12.14 9.35 2.59
CA TRP A 111 -13.01 8.20 2.77
C TRP A 111 -13.46 7.60 1.43
N LEU A 112 -13.81 8.44 0.44
CA LEU A 112 -14.12 8.02 -0.93
C LEU A 112 -12.90 7.40 -1.61
N ASP A 113 -11.70 7.98 -1.45
CA ASP A 113 -10.46 7.43 -1.98
C ASP A 113 -10.18 6.03 -1.41
N GLU A 114 -10.36 5.83 -0.10
CA GLU A 114 -10.20 4.52 0.52
C GLU A 114 -11.26 3.50 0.05
N TRP A 115 -12.49 3.92 -0.25
CA TRP A 115 -13.49 3.06 -0.91
C TRP A 115 -13.06 2.60 -2.30
N MET A 116 -12.38 3.44 -3.08
CA MET A 116 -11.82 3.01 -4.37
C MET A 116 -10.64 2.03 -4.19
N LEU A 117 -9.89 2.15 -3.09
CA LEU A 117 -8.71 1.32 -2.84
C LEU A 117 -9.01 -0.02 -2.15
N ILE A 118 -10.17 -0.14 -1.47
CA ILE A 118 -10.46 -1.31 -0.64
C ILE A 118 -10.62 -2.59 -1.45
N GLU A 119 -11.17 -2.50 -2.66
CA GLU A 119 -11.31 -3.65 -3.56
C GLU A 119 -9.94 -4.26 -3.88
N HIS A 120 -8.97 -3.43 -4.26
CA HIS A 120 -7.61 -3.89 -4.53
C HIS A 120 -6.96 -4.54 -3.30
N LYS A 121 -7.23 -4.03 -2.10
CA LYS A 121 -6.72 -4.62 -0.85
C LYS A 121 -7.35 -5.98 -0.56
N ILE A 122 -8.65 -6.13 -0.76
CA ILE A 122 -9.38 -7.40 -0.64
C ILE A 122 -8.86 -8.43 -1.65
N ARG A 123 -8.66 -8.00 -2.90
CA ARG A 123 -8.11 -8.82 -3.98
C ARG A 123 -6.71 -9.33 -3.64
N ARG A 124 -5.82 -8.42 -3.26
CA ARG A 124 -4.44 -8.77 -2.83
C ARG A 124 -4.39 -9.66 -1.59
N ALA A 125 -5.41 -9.61 -0.73
CA ALA A 125 -5.51 -10.46 0.44
C ALA A 125 -6.13 -11.85 0.14
N GLY A 126 -6.60 -12.09 -1.10
CA GLY A 126 -7.16 -13.37 -1.53
C GLY A 126 -8.46 -13.72 -0.82
N ILE A 127 -9.28 -12.71 -0.47
CA ILE A 127 -10.54 -12.88 0.26
C ILE A 127 -11.74 -12.34 -0.54
N GLU A 128 -11.59 -12.30 -1.85
CA GLU A 128 -12.64 -11.99 -2.83
C GLU A 128 -13.86 -12.90 -2.60
N GLY A 129 -15.07 -12.34 -2.65
CA GLY A 129 -16.32 -13.10 -2.46
C GLY A 129 -16.91 -13.09 -1.05
N ASN A 130 -16.21 -12.54 -0.05
CA ASN A 130 -16.75 -12.37 1.31
C ASN A 130 -17.40 -11.00 1.55
N PHE A 131 -17.53 -10.17 0.51
CA PHE A 131 -17.89 -8.76 0.64
C PHE A 131 -18.86 -8.34 -0.47
N ASP A 132 -19.89 -7.59 -0.10
CA ASP A 132 -20.79 -6.93 -1.04
C ASP A 132 -20.46 -5.43 -1.10
N LEU A 133 -19.36 -5.12 -1.79
CA LEU A 133 -18.76 -3.78 -1.79
C LEU A 133 -19.75 -2.71 -2.26
N TRP A 134 -20.55 -3.02 -3.27
CA TRP A 134 -21.50 -2.07 -3.83
C TRP A 134 -22.64 -1.79 -2.87
N GLN A 135 -23.25 -2.84 -2.31
CA GLN A 135 -24.36 -2.68 -1.39
C GLN A 135 -23.93 -1.98 -0.09
N ASP A 136 -22.76 -2.36 0.46
CA ASP A 136 -22.22 -1.74 1.68
C ASP A 136 -21.79 -0.29 1.45
N PHE A 137 -21.22 0.05 0.29
CA PHE A 137 -20.94 1.45 -0.08
C PHE A 137 -22.23 2.26 -0.17
N PHE A 138 -23.26 1.75 -0.83
CA PHE A 138 -24.56 2.41 -0.94
C PHE A 138 -25.19 2.64 0.44
N HIS A 139 -25.17 1.64 1.32
CA HIS A 139 -25.68 1.77 2.68
C HIS A 139 -24.90 2.80 3.50
N ALA A 140 -23.57 2.82 3.40
CA ALA A 140 -22.74 3.78 4.09
C ALA A 140 -23.05 5.21 3.61
N ASN A 141 -23.19 5.44 2.30
CA ASN A 141 -23.58 6.74 1.75
C ASN A 141 -24.99 7.16 2.15
N ARG A 142 -25.96 6.24 2.18
CA ARG A 142 -27.33 6.55 2.63
C ARG A 142 -27.35 7.15 4.05
N SER A 143 -26.46 6.70 4.92
CA SER A 143 -26.32 7.26 6.28
C SER A 143 -25.76 8.69 6.27
N ILE A 144 -24.87 9.00 5.33
CA ILE A 144 -24.32 10.34 5.10
C ILE A 144 -25.39 11.24 4.49
N ASP A 145 -26.11 10.78 3.46
CA ASP A 145 -27.16 11.54 2.80
C ASP A 145 -28.30 11.87 3.76
N ASN A 146 -28.71 10.95 4.63
CA ASN A 146 -29.69 11.27 5.66
C ASN A 146 -29.20 12.35 6.65
N ALA A 147 -27.88 12.44 6.87
CA ALA A 147 -27.27 13.50 7.68
C ALA A 147 -27.11 14.82 6.91
N LEU A 148 -26.73 14.79 5.63
CA LEU A 148 -26.55 15.95 4.76
C LEU A 148 -27.88 16.53 4.23
N ARG A 149 -28.91 15.71 4.05
CA ARG A 149 -30.27 16.13 3.67
C ARG A 149 -30.98 16.92 4.77
N ARG A 150 -30.46 16.87 6.01
CA ARG A 150 -30.83 17.81 7.10
C ARG A 150 -30.13 19.17 6.98
N LEU A 151 -29.17 19.32 6.07
CA LEU A 151 -28.28 20.46 5.93
C LEU A 151 -28.18 21.01 4.48
N ALA A 152 -29.08 20.57 3.58
CA ALA A 152 -28.98 20.69 2.12
C ALA A 152 -28.12 21.86 1.58
N ASP A 153 -27.00 21.54 0.92
CA ASP A 153 -26.82 21.81 -0.51
C ASP A 153 -25.67 20.98 -1.12
N ASP A 154 -25.87 20.60 -2.38
CA ASP A 154 -25.06 19.89 -3.39
C ASP A 154 -23.60 19.44 -3.11
N SER A 155 -23.29 18.16 -3.40
CA SER A 155 -21.94 17.68 -3.87
C SER A 155 -21.85 16.14 -4.06
N VAL A 156 -22.61 15.34 -3.32
CA VAL A 156 -22.39 13.86 -3.26
C VAL A 156 -22.86 13.12 -4.54
N PHE A 157 -23.95 13.58 -5.17
CA PHE A 157 -24.56 12.88 -6.31
C PHE A 157 -23.67 12.84 -7.57
N ALA A 158 -22.85 13.87 -7.81
CA ALA A 158 -21.95 13.91 -8.97
C ALA A 158 -20.82 12.86 -8.92
N ARG A 159 -20.50 12.32 -7.74
CA ARG A 159 -19.42 11.32 -7.58
C ARG A 159 -19.92 9.87 -7.55
N LEU A 160 -21.20 9.66 -7.28
CA LEU A 160 -21.85 8.34 -7.40
C LEU A 160 -21.92 7.87 -8.86
N GLU A 161 -22.05 8.79 -9.82
CA GLU A 161 -21.96 8.47 -11.26
C GLU A 161 -20.56 7.98 -11.67
N VAL A 162 -19.49 8.48 -11.04
CA VAL A 162 -18.12 8.03 -11.32
C VAL A 162 -17.87 6.62 -10.77
N PHE A 163 -18.32 6.34 -9.54
CA PHE A 163 -18.15 5.01 -8.94
C PHE A 163 -18.99 3.93 -9.66
N SER A 164 -20.21 4.29 -10.11
CA SER A 164 -21.02 3.41 -10.94
C SER A 164 -20.47 3.23 -12.36
N GLY A 165 -19.92 4.29 -12.97
CA GLY A 165 -19.28 4.22 -14.29
C GLY A 165 -18.04 3.33 -14.35
N PHE A 166 -17.22 3.30 -13.27
CA PHE A 166 -16.02 2.45 -13.19
C PHE A 166 -16.32 0.96 -13.02
N LEU A 167 -17.47 0.60 -12.44
CA LEU A 167 -17.88 -0.81 -12.25
C LEU A 167 -18.68 -1.38 -13.42
N VAL A 168 -19.29 -0.52 -14.26
CA VAL A 168 -20.11 -0.95 -15.40
C VAL A 168 -19.26 -1.26 -16.65
N THR A 169 -17.99 -0.87 -16.70
CA THR A 169 -17.11 -1.15 -17.85
C THR A 169 -16.43 -2.53 -17.84
N GLU A 170 -16.72 -3.41 -16.88
CA GLU A 170 -16.24 -4.80 -16.86
C GLU A 170 -17.37 -5.85 -16.86
N PHE A 171 -18.37 -5.68 -17.74
CA PHE A 171 -19.27 -6.75 -18.16
C PHE A 171 -19.22 -6.95 -19.68
#